data_AF-A0A0N4VAE9-F1
#
_entry.id   AF-A0A0N4VAE9-F1
#
_cell.length_a   1.000
_cell.length_b   1.000
_cell.length_c   1.000
_cell.angle_alpha   90.00
_cell.angle_beta   90.00
_cell.angle_gamma   90.00
#
_symmetry.space_group_name_H-M   'P 1'
#
loop_
_entity.id
_entity.type
_entity.pdbx_description
1 polymer ?
#
loop_
_entity_poly.entity_id
_entity_poly.type
_entity_poly.pdbx_seq_one_letter_code
_entity_poly.pdbx_strand_id
1 'polypeptide(L)'
;MCPDETKSLPEENDLRKDIFKNGEELFEEGIEKLVISECVSGTAQAGIREKEFPELDKKALEVIRRVWGDGKPNDEKFGGRITRKDLLTLYDSNWLNDEVINTYLELICERAKQDSSLPKVYAFTTFFYANLSRHGYTRVKRWTKKVDIFLYDILLVPLYLRGHWCLTVIDLEKKLIHYYSQSGVMNTRCLDLLRLYLNEESIDKKKEPFDTKNWKCECRQVRNL
;
A
#
# COMPACT_ATOMS: atom_id res chain seq x y z
N MET A 1 34.89 23.99 29.53
CA MET A 1 33.68 23.24 29.90
C MET A 1 32.59 23.64 28.91
N CYS A 2 32.34 22.80 27.91
CA CYS A 2 31.21 22.97 26.99
C CYS A 2 30.01 22.22 27.57
N PRO A 3 28.82 22.84 27.72
CA PRO A 3 27.62 22.11 28.05
C PRO A 3 27.04 21.44 26.79
N ASP A 4 26.65 20.19 26.99
CA ASP A 4 25.98 19.28 26.07
C ASP A 4 24.54 19.75 25.80
N GLU A 5 24.18 19.93 24.53
CA GLU A 5 22.81 20.24 24.08
C GLU A 5 22.27 19.10 23.21
N THR A 6 21.77 18.04 23.85
CA THR A 6 20.74 17.19 23.25
C THR A 6 19.38 17.50 23.89
N LYS A 7 18.73 18.57 23.42
CA LYS A 7 17.29 18.76 23.61
C LYS A 7 16.57 18.16 22.40
N SER A 8 15.99 16.97 22.58
CA SER A 8 14.99 16.45 21.66
C SER A 8 13.75 17.35 21.70
N LEU A 9 13.32 17.83 20.54
CA LEU A 9 12.18 18.72 20.36
C LEU A 9 10.87 18.11 20.92
N PRO A 10 10.12 18.83 21.77
CA PRO A 10 8.86 18.34 22.36
C PRO A 10 7.74 18.04 21.35
N GLU A 11 7.74 18.72 20.18
CA GLU A 11 6.64 18.68 19.21
C GLU A 11 6.51 17.33 18.47
N GLU A 12 7.62 16.64 18.15
CA GLU A 12 7.55 15.34 17.45
C GLU A 12 7.00 14.21 18.33
N ASN A 13 7.20 14.30 19.65
CA ASN A 13 6.69 13.30 20.59
C ASN A 13 5.18 13.46 20.86
N ASP A 14 4.62 14.64 20.65
CA ASP A 14 3.19 14.91 20.79
C ASP A 14 2.41 14.43 19.57
N LEU A 15 2.90 14.76 18.36
CA LEU A 15 2.41 14.21 17.09
C LEU A 15 2.38 12.67 17.09
N ARG A 16 3.42 12.02 17.62
CA ARG A 16 3.46 10.56 17.77
C ARG A 16 2.32 10.06 18.66
N LYS A 17 2.10 10.66 19.83
CA LYS A 17 1.04 10.23 20.74
C LYS A 17 -0.34 10.45 20.14
N ASP A 18 -0.55 11.53 19.40
CA ASP A 18 -1.82 11.83 18.73
C ASP A 18 -2.10 10.90 17.55
N ILE A 19 -1.08 10.58 16.73
CA ILE A 19 -1.17 9.60 15.64
C ILE A 19 -1.42 8.17 16.16
N PHE A 20 -1.12 7.84 17.42
CA PHE A 20 -1.31 6.48 17.93
C PHE A 20 -2.45 6.33 18.95
N LYS A 21 -2.83 7.36 19.72
CA LYS A 21 -3.86 7.26 20.79
C LYS A 21 -5.29 7.43 20.31
N ASN A 22 -5.55 8.37 19.40
CA ASN A 22 -6.91 8.75 18.99
C ASN A 22 -7.25 8.22 17.59
N GLY A 23 -6.78 7.00 17.29
CA GLY A 23 -6.90 6.32 15.99
C GLY A 23 -8.31 6.14 15.49
N GLU A 24 -9.14 5.57 16.34
CA GLU A 24 -10.51 5.16 16.00
C GLU A 24 -11.52 6.26 16.35
N GLU A 25 -11.41 6.94 17.50
CA GLU A 25 -12.39 7.97 17.95
C GLU A 25 -12.45 9.21 17.05
N LEU A 26 -11.33 9.88 16.75
CA LEU A 26 -11.34 11.06 15.86
C LEU A 26 -11.71 10.70 14.40
N PHE A 27 -11.54 9.43 14.05
CA PHE A 27 -11.90 8.89 12.75
C PHE A 27 -13.41 8.64 12.65
N GLU A 28 -14.06 8.22 13.73
CA GLU A 28 -15.53 8.11 13.84
C GLU A 28 -16.20 9.49 13.93
N GLU A 29 -15.65 10.45 14.68
CA GLU A 29 -16.17 11.83 14.69
C GLU A 29 -16.07 12.52 13.31
N GLY A 30 -15.05 12.16 12.52
CA GLY A 30 -14.94 12.58 11.12
C GLY A 30 -16.00 11.95 10.20
N ILE A 31 -16.56 10.78 10.56
CA ILE A 31 -17.59 10.08 9.77
C ILE A 31 -18.93 10.81 9.84
N GLU A 32 -19.34 11.31 11.01
CA GLU A 32 -20.61 12.06 11.13
C GLU A 32 -20.63 13.35 10.31
N LYS A 33 -19.46 13.99 10.12
CA LYS A 33 -19.33 15.23 9.34
C LYS A 33 -19.22 15.00 7.83
N LEU A 34 -18.97 13.78 7.37
CA LEU A 34 -18.78 13.43 5.96
C LEU A 34 -20.04 12.89 5.27
N VAL A 35 -21.15 12.71 5.98
CA VAL A 35 -22.45 12.38 5.39
C VAL A 35 -23.14 13.68 4.92
N ILE A 36 -22.60 14.32 3.88
CA ILE A 36 -23.32 15.36 3.14
C ILE A 36 -23.09 15.18 1.64
N SER A 37 -24.17 14.71 1.00
CA SER A 37 -24.74 15.14 -0.28
C SER A 37 -23.86 15.12 -1.54
N GLU A 38 -24.41 14.45 -2.55
CA GLU A 38 -24.10 14.53 -3.99
C GLU A 38 -23.26 15.75 -4.41
N CYS A 39 -22.14 15.51 -5.09
CA CYS A 39 -21.52 16.56 -5.88
C CYS A 39 -20.96 16.04 -7.22
N VAL A 40 -21.83 16.21 -8.22
CA VAL A 40 -21.59 16.83 -9.53
C VAL A 40 -20.46 16.28 -10.40
N SER A 41 -20.92 15.71 -11.51
CA SER A 41 -20.21 15.39 -12.74
C SER A 41 -19.35 16.56 -13.23
N GLY A 42 -18.04 16.32 -13.32
CA GLY A 42 -17.08 17.15 -14.05
C GLY A 42 -16.35 16.30 -15.08
N THR A 43 -16.75 16.43 -16.33
CA THR A 43 -16.11 15.81 -17.49
C THR A 43 -14.76 16.48 -17.76
N ALA A 44 -13.68 15.70 -17.65
CA ALA A 44 -12.41 16.01 -18.28
C ALA A 44 -12.07 14.82 -19.18
N GLN A 45 -12.34 14.97 -20.48
CA GLN A 45 -11.88 14.07 -21.51
C GLN A 45 -10.36 14.18 -21.60
N ALA A 46 -9.65 13.18 -21.06
CA ALA A 46 -8.29 12.89 -21.43
C ALA A 46 -8.34 11.70 -22.40
N GLY A 47 -7.82 11.88 -23.62
CA GLY A 47 -7.73 10.81 -24.61
C GLY A 47 -6.92 9.64 -24.08
N ILE A 48 -7.61 8.59 -23.65
CA ILE A 48 -7.01 7.31 -23.30
C ILE A 48 -6.80 6.59 -24.64
N ARG A 49 -5.55 6.38 -25.05
CA ARG A 49 -5.24 5.31 -26.01
C ARG A 49 -5.81 4.03 -25.40
N GLU A 50 -6.82 3.42 -26.02
CA GLU A 50 -7.31 2.10 -25.65
C GLU A 50 -6.11 1.16 -25.64
N LYS A 51 -5.60 0.84 -24.45
CA LYS A 51 -4.60 -0.19 -24.28
C LYS A 51 -5.33 -1.51 -24.47
N GLU A 52 -5.10 -2.14 -25.61
CA GLU A 52 -5.64 -3.44 -25.94
C GLU A 52 -5.13 -4.46 -24.90
N PHE A 53 -6.05 -5.03 -24.11
CA PHE A 53 -5.71 -6.06 -23.13
C PHE A 53 -5.35 -7.36 -23.87
N PRO A 54 -4.33 -8.11 -23.42
CA PRO A 54 -3.96 -9.36 -24.08
C PRO A 54 -5.10 -10.38 -24.00
N GLU A 55 -5.34 -11.11 -25.10
CA GLU A 55 -6.27 -12.23 -25.09
C GLU A 55 -5.78 -13.36 -24.16
N LEU A 56 -6.72 -14.02 -23.49
CA LEU A 56 -6.41 -15.17 -22.65
C LEU A 56 -6.03 -16.37 -23.50
N ASP A 57 -4.82 -16.88 -23.33
CA ASP A 57 -4.37 -18.08 -24.00
C ASP A 57 -5.07 -19.35 -23.45
N LYS A 58 -4.89 -20.47 -24.16
CA LYS A 58 -5.51 -21.75 -23.78
C LYS A 58 -5.11 -22.22 -22.38
N LYS A 59 -3.89 -21.92 -21.93
CA LYS A 59 -3.38 -22.33 -20.63
C LYS A 59 -4.05 -21.51 -19.52
N ALA A 60 -4.17 -20.20 -19.71
CA ALA A 60 -4.88 -19.32 -18.79
C ALA A 60 -6.35 -19.74 -18.65
N LEU A 61 -7.02 -20.02 -19.76
CA LEU A 61 -8.41 -20.50 -19.75
C LEU A 61 -8.56 -21.86 -19.04
N GLU A 62 -7.59 -22.76 -19.16
CA GLU A 62 -7.59 -24.03 -18.45
C GLU A 62 -7.46 -23.84 -16.93
N VAL A 63 -6.58 -22.94 -16.49
CA VAL A 63 -6.44 -22.59 -15.07
C VAL A 63 -7.75 -21.99 -14.55
N ILE A 64 -8.34 -21.05 -15.28
CA ILE A 64 -9.62 -20.42 -14.91
C ILE A 64 -10.72 -21.48 -14.74
N ARG A 65 -10.87 -22.39 -15.72
CA ARG A 65 -11.85 -23.49 -15.64
C ARG A 65 -11.59 -24.43 -14.46
N ARG A 66 -10.33 -24.71 -14.14
CA ARG A 66 -9.96 -25.57 -13.00
C ARG A 66 -10.27 -24.91 -11.66
N VAL A 67 -10.07 -23.60 -11.55
CA VAL A 67 -10.36 -22.84 -10.33
C VAL A 67 -11.86 -22.64 -10.16
N TRP A 68 -12.56 -22.13 -11.17
CA TRP A 68 -13.98 -21.75 -11.09
C TRP A 68 -14.96 -22.88 -11.39
N GLY A 69 -14.49 -24.03 -11.89
CA GLY A 69 -15.30 -25.23 -12.05
C GLY A 69 -15.55 -25.95 -10.73
N ASP A 70 -16.57 -26.81 -10.71
CA ASP A 70 -16.96 -27.60 -9.55
C ASP A 70 -16.03 -28.80 -9.30
N GLY A 71 -15.98 -29.28 -8.05
CA GLY A 71 -15.39 -30.58 -7.70
C GLY A 71 -13.93 -30.59 -7.26
N LYS A 72 -13.28 -29.42 -7.15
CA LYS A 72 -11.92 -29.30 -6.60
C LYS A 72 -11.90 -28.81 -5.14
N PRO A 73 -11.01 -29.35 -4.28
CA PRO A 73 -10.88 -28.91 -2.90
C PRO A 73 -10.45 -27.44 -2.79
N ASN A 74 -10.95 -26.74 -1.78
CA ASN A 74 -10.63 -25.34 -1.52
C ASN A 74 -9.15 -25.11 -1.18
N ASP A 75 -8.47 -26.12 -0.65
CA ASP A 75 -7.06 -26.11 -0.26
C ASP A 75 -6.09 -26.54 -1.38
N GLU A 76 -6.60 -26.84 -2.59
CA GLU A 76 -5.75 -27.12 -3.74
C GLU A 76 -4.85 -25.91 -4.05
N LYS A 77 -3.54 -26.14 -4.19
CA LYS A 77 -2.54 -25.08 -4.40
C LYS A 77 -2.30 -24.81 -5.88
N PHE A 78 -2.17 -23.53 -6.24
CA PHE A 78 -1.96 -23.06 -7.62
C PHE A 78 -0.60 -22.35 -7.83
N GLY A 79 0.35 -22.56 -6.91
CA GLY A 79 1.69 -21.96 -6.94
C GLY A 79 1.99 -21.20 -5.66
N GLY A 80 3.23 -21.30 -5.16
CA GLY A 80 3.61 -20.69 -3.88
C GLY A 80 2.65 -21.09 -2.75
N ARG A 81 1.97 -20.10 -2.16
CA ARG A 81 1.03 -20.26 -1.06
C ARG A 81 -0.45 -20.12 -1.44
N ILE A 82 -0.76 -19.76 -2.68
CA ILE A 82 -2.13 -19.45 -3.12
C ILE A 82 -2.96 -20.73 -3.31
N THR A 83 -4.18 -20.73 -2.77
CA THR A 83 -5.11 -21.85 -2.85
C THR A 83 -6.30 -21.57 -3.77
N ARG A 84 -7.07 -22.61 -4.11
CA ARG A 84 -8.34 -22.46 -4.83
C ARG A 84 -9.26 -21.49 -4.11
N LYS A 85 -9.38 -21.59 -2.77
CA LYS A 85 -10.21 -20.69 -1.95
C LYS A 85 -9.85 -19.23 -2.18
N ASP A 86 -8.55 -18.91 -2.23
CA ASP A 86 -8.09 -17.55 -2.45
C ASP A 86 -8.45 -17.08 -3.87
N LEU A 87 -8.20 -17.92 -4.87
CA LEU A 87 -8.52 -17.60 -6.27
C LEU A 87 -10.02 -17.49 -6.55
N LEU A 88 -10.89 -18.14 -5.75
CA LEU A 88 -12.34 -17.94 -5.84
C LEU A 88 -12.76 -16.50 -5.47
N THR A 89 -11.93 -15.76 -4.71
CA THR A 89 -12.21 -14.34 -4.42
C THR A 89 -12.07 -13.45 -5.66
N LEU A 90 -11.44 -13.93 -6.73
CA LEU A 90 -11.38 -13.25 -8.03
C LEU A 90 -12.64 -13.49 -8.89
N TYR A 91 -13.54 -14.39 -8.48
CA TYR A 91 -14.75 -14.68 -9.24
C TYR A 91 -15.78 -13.57 -9.05
N ASP A 92 -16.28 -13.02 -10.16
CA ASP A 92 -17.35 -12.02 -10.20
C ASP A 92 -17.06 -10.81 -9.28
N SER A 93 -18.02 -10.42 -8.44
CA SER A 93 -17.98 -9.23 -7.59
C SER A 93 -17.55 -9.54 -6.15
N ASN A 94 -16.79 -10.62 -5.96
CA ASN A 94 -16.26 -11.00 -4.66
C ASN A 94 -15.17 -10.03 -4.17
N TRP A 95 -15.05 -9.92 -2.85
CA TRP A 95 -13.96 -9.15 -2.24
C TRP A 95 -12.66 -9.94 -2.28
N LEU A 96 -11.63 -9.34 -2.87
CA LEU A 96 -10.29 -9.90 -2.87
C LEU A 96 -9.77 -10.03 -1.44
N ASN A 97 -9.18 -11.19 -1.15
CA ASN A 97 -8.47 -11.39 0.11
C ASN A 97 -7.01 -10.93 0.03
N ASP A 98 -6.38 -10.95 1.19
CA ASP A 98 -4.98 -10.59 1.38
C ASP A 98 -4.01 -11.50 0.62
N GLU A 99 -4.30 -12.78 0.51
CA GLU A 99 -3.45 -13.74 -0.19
C GLU A 99 -3.36 -13.45 -1.70
N VAL A 100 -4.48 -13.12 -2.34
CA VAL A 100 -4.51 -12.71 -3.75
C VAL A 100 -3.69 -11.43 -3.97
N ILE A 101 -3.87 -10.41 -3.13
CA ILE A 101 -3.17 -9.13 -3.28
C ILE A 101 -1.67 -9.31 -3.05
N ASN A 102 -1.28 -9.99 -1.97
CA ASN A 102 0.13 -10.26 -1.68
C ASN A 102 0.79 -11.03 -2.83
N THR A 103 0.13 -12.08 -3.34
CA THR A 103 0.65 -12.86 -4.48
C THR A 103 0.82 -11.99 -5.73
N TYR A 104 -0.15 -11.13 -6.05
CA TYR A 104 -0.03 -10.25 -7.22
C TYR A 104 1.10 -9.22 -7.08
N LEU A 105 1.29 -8.66 -5.88
CA LEU A 105 2.41 -7.76 -5.61
C LEU A 105 3.76 -8.47 -5.68
N GLU A 106 3.84 -9.75 -5.27
CA GLU A 106 5.02 -10.59 -5.45
C GLU A 106 5.34 -10.77 -6.94
N LEU A 107 4.34 -11.03 -7.79
CA LEU A 107 4.51 -11.11 -9.26
C LEU A 107 5.04 -9.79 -9.86
N ILE A 108 4.56 -8.64 -9.39
CA ILE A 108 5.08 -7.33 -9.81
C ILE A 108 6.56 -7.19 -9.44
N CYS A 109 6.94 -7.59 -8.23
CA CYS A 109 8.33 -7.54 -7.78
C CYS A 109 9.22 -8.51 -8.56
N GLU A 110 8.72 -9.70 -8.92
CA GLU A 110 9.45 -10.66 -9.76
C GLU A 110 9.68 -10.13 -11.17
N ARG A 111 8.65 -9.53 -11.79
CA ARG A 111 8.76 -8.88 -13.10
C ARG A 111 9.83 -7.77 -13.08
N ALA A 112 9.85 -6.94 -12.04
CA ALA A 112 10.85 -5.90 -11.86
C ALA A 112 12.28 -6.44 -11.68
N LYS A 113 12.44 -7.65 -11.13
CA LYS A 113 13.76 -8.31 -11.00
C LYS A 113 14.24 -8.92 -12.31
N GLN A 114 13.33 -9.40 -13.15
CA GLN A 114 13.64 -10.08 -14.41
C GLN A 114 14.01 -9.11 -15.54
N ASP A 115 13.51 -7.87 -15.48
CA ASP A 115 13.77 -6.84 -16.48
C ASP A 115 14.45 -5.62 -15.85
N SER A 116 15.77 -5.49 -16.10
CA SER A 116 16.58 -4.39 -15.57
C SER A 116 16.26 -3.02 -16.13
N SER A 117 15.40 -2.92 -17.16
CA SER A 117 14.89 -1.64 -17.68
C SER A 117 13.75 -1.07 -16.83
N LEU A 118 13.17 -1.90 -15.95
CA LEU A 118 12.10 -1.51 -15.04
C LEU A 118 12.65 -0.99 -13.70
N PRO A 119 11.89 -0.12 -13.01
CA PRO A 119 12.24 0.30 -11.66
C PRO A 119 12.24 -0.90 -10.71
N LYS A 120 13.18 -0.93 -9.77
CA LYS A 120 13.22 -1.89 -8.67
C LYS A 120 12.03 -1.65 -7.75
N VAL A 121 11.23 -2.69 -7.55
CA VAL A 121 10.02 -2.61 -6.72
C VAL A 121 10.18 -3.47 -5.46
N TYR A 122 9.83 -2.89 -4.32
CA TYR A 122 9.60 -3.62 -3.08
C TYR A 122 8.14 -3.47 -2.66
N ALA A 123 7.46 -4.58 -2.41
CA ALA A 123 6.10 -4.56 -1.87
C ALA A 123 6.09 -5.00 -0.41
N PHE A 124 5.43 -4.20 0.43
CA PHE A 124 5.05 -4.63 1.77
C PHE A 124 3.85 -5.56 1.70
N THR A 125 3.70 -6.44 2.70
CA THR A 125 2.49 -7.25 2.81
C THR A 125 1.30 -6.40 3.22
N THR A 126 0.09 -6.87 2.91
CA THR A 126 -1.20 -6.26 3.32
C THR A 126 -1.34 -6.01 4.82
N PHE A 127 -0.55 -6.70 5.65
CA PHE A 127 -0.56 -6.56 7.10
C PHE A 127 0.36 -5.45 7.63
N PHE A 128 1.27 -4.93 6.80
CA PHE A 128 2.31 -3.99 7.24
C PHE A 128 1.70 -2.71 7.82
N TYR A 129 0.86 -2.04 7.03
CA TYR A 129 0.31 -0.76 7.44
C TYR A 129 -0.58 -0.87 8.68
N ALA A 130 -1.42 -1.92 8.76
CA ALA A 130 -2.26 -2.14 9.93
C ALA A 130 -1.43 -2.35 11.21
N ASN A 131 -0.30 -3.06 11.12
CA ASN A 131 0.60 -3.24 12.26
C ASN A 131 1.37 -1.96 12.60
N LEU A 132 1.84 -1.22 11.60
CA LEU A 132 2.51 0.07 11.80
C LEU A 132 1.56 1.08 12.44
N SER A 133 0.34 1.23 11.92
CA SER A 133 -0.65 2.18 12.40
C SER A 133 -1.13 1.89 13.81
N ARG A 134 -1.28 0.62 14.17
CA ARG A 134 -1.80 0.23 15.49
C ARG A 134 -0.73 0.14 16.56
N HIS A 135 0.47 -0.32 16.21
CA HIS A 135 1.51 -0.70 17.18
C HIS A 135 2.81 0.09 17.03
N GLY A 136 2.89 0.99 16.04
CA GLY A 136 4.08 1.77 15.74
C GLY A 136 5.23 0.95 15.14
N TYR A 137 6.35 1.64 14.90
CA TYR A 137 7.51 1.09 14.21
C TYR A 137 8.10 -0.16 14.89
N THR A 138 8.11 -0.22 16.22
CA THR A 138 8.67 -1.35 16.98
C THR A 138 8.08 -2.70 16.54
N ARG A 139 6.80 -2.73 16.13
CA ARG A 139 6.13 -3.95 15.66
C ARG A 139 6.62 -4.41 14.29
N VAL A 140 6.98 -3.47 13.41
CA VAL A 140 7.32 -3.73 12.01
C VAL A 140 8.83 -3.66 11.72
N LYS A 141 9.65 -3.12 12.63
CA LYS A 141 11.11 -2.95 12.52
C LYS A 141 11.90 -4.18 12.04
N ARG A 142 11.41 -5.40 12.31
CA ARG A 142 12.07 -6.65 11.91
C ARG A 142 11.63 -7.18 10.55
N TRP A 143 10.61 -6.58 9.92
CA TRP A 143 10.03 -7.09 8.67
C TRP A 143 10.99 -6.91 7.49
N THR A 144 11.77 -5.84 7.52
CA THR A 144 12.84 -5.48 6.56
C THR A 144 14.23 -5.91 7.04
N LYS A 145 14.35 -6.80 8.04
CA LYS A 145 15.66 -7.16 8.64
C LYS A 145 16.74 -7.67 7.66
N LYS A 146 16.32 -8.19 6.50
CA LYS A 146 17.18 -8.76 5.44
C LYS A 146 17.10 -7.95 4.14
N VAL A 147 16.40 -6.82 4.13
CA VAL A 147 16.13 -6.03 2.93
C VAL A 147 16.36 -4.57 3.23
N ASP A 148 17.19 -3.94 2.42
CA ASP A 148 17.38 -2.50 2.45
C ASP A 148 16.40 -1.84 1.48
N ILE A 149 15.30 -1.31 2.02
CA ILE A 149 14.22 -0.73 1.22
C ILE A 149 14.65 0.54 0.47
N PHE A 150 15.72 1.21 0.91
CA PHE A 150 16.22 2.43 0.28
C PHE A 150 17.03 2.18 -0.99
N LEU A 151 17.31 0.91 -1.33
CA LEU A 151 17.95 0.51 -2.60
C LEU A 151 16.94 0.22 -3.73
N TYR A 152 15.65 0.37 -3.44
CA TYR A 152 14.57 0.23 -4.42
C TYR A 152 14.17 1.60 -4.94
N ASP A 153 13.53 1.62 -6.10
CA ASP A 153 13.03 2.86 -6.71
C ASP A 153 11.59 3.11 -6.27
N ILE A 154 10.81 2.03 -6.14
CA ILE A 154 9.39 2.07 -5.78
C ILE A 154 9.09 1.17 -4.58
N LEU A 155 8.38 1.72 -3.59
CA LEU A 155 7.78 0.96 -2.50
C LEU A 155 6.25 0.91 -2.66
N LEU A 156 5.69 -0.30 -2.68
CA LEU A 156 4.25 -0.53 -2.72
C LEU A 156 3.74 -0.89 -1.32
N VAL A 157 2.79 -0.10 -0.82
CA VAL A 157 2.16 -0.31 0.49
C VAL A 157 0.67 -0.52 0.29
N PRO A 158 0.20 -1.78 0.23
CA PRO A 158 -1.23 -2.08 0.22
C PRO A 158 -1.88 -1.71 1.55
N LEU A 159 -3.10 -1.18 1.48
CA LEU A 159 -3.86 -0.69 2.62
C LEU A 159 -5.26 -1.29 2.57
N TYR A 160 -5.72 -1.85 3.68
CA TYR A 160 -7.13 -2.19 3.85
C TYR A 160 -7.75 -1.20 4.85
N LEU A 161 -8.57 -0.28 4.34
CA LEU A 161 -9.14 0.82 5.11
C LEU A 161 -10.64 0.89 4.88
N ARG A 162 -11.43 0.96 5.96
CA ARG A 162 -12.90 1.12 5.91
C ARG A 162 -13.61 0.09 5.01
N GLY A 163 -13.10 -1.14 4.92
CA GLY A 163 -13.69 -2.18 4.06
C GLY A 163 -13.28 -2.10 2.58
N HIS A 164 -12.34 -1.24 2.22
CA HIS A 164 -11.86 -1.08 0.84
C HIS A 164 -10.34 -1.19 0.75
N TRP A 165 -9.86 -1.73 -0.37
CA TRP A 165 -8.43 -1.76 -0.70
C TRP A 165 -7.98 -0.42 -1.30
N CYS A 166 -6.89 0.11 -0.77
CA CYS A 166 -6.17 1.27 -1.28
C CYS A 166 -4.70 0.89 -1.47
N LEU A 167 -3.95 1.72 -2.21
CA LEU A 167 -2.53 1.52 -2.43
C LEU A 167 -1.78 2.83 -2.26
N THR A 168 -0.75 2.85 -1.42
CA THR A 168 0.25 3.92 -1.44
C THR A 168 1.47 3.46 -2.23
N VAL A 169 1.93 4.32 -3.14
CA VAL A 169 3.15 4.12 -3.92
C VAL A 169 4.14 5.21 -3.52
N ILE A 170 5.29 4.81 -2.99
CA ILE A 170 6.38 5.72 -2.64
C ILE A 170 7.43 5.59 -3.73
N ASP A 171 7.60 6.64 -4.52
CA ASP A 171 8.66 6.76 -5.52
C ASP A 171 9.86 7.48 -4.87
N LEU A 172 10.89 6.70 -4.53
CA LEU A 172 12.07 7.17 -3.80
C LEU A 172 12.94 8.07 -4.68
N GLU A 173 13.01 7.77 -5.98
CA GLU A 173 13.77 8.55 -6.97
C GLU A 173 13.12 9.92 -7.20
N LYS A 174 11.80 9.95 -7.42
CA LYS A 174 11.05 11.18 -7.67
C LYS A 174 10.66 11.96 -6.42
N LYS A 175 10.94 11.42 -5.22
CA LYS A 175 10.56 12.02 -3.93
C LYS A 175 9.06 12.33 -3.88
N LEU A 176 8.25 11.33 -4.24
CA LEU A 176 6.82 11.47 -4.49
C LEU A 176 6.06 10.31 -3.84
N ILE A 177 4.98 10.64 -3.12
CA ILE A 177 4.07 9.65 -2.55
C ILE A 177 2.70 9.78 -3.23
N HIS A 178 2.28 8.74 -3.93
CA HIS A 178 0.95 8.64 -4.51
C HIS A 178 0.04 7.79 -3.64
N TYR A 179 -1.16 8.30 -3.35
CA TYR A 179 -2.24 7.56 -2.69
C TYR A 179 -3.35 7.25 -3.69
N TYR A 180 -3.61 5.97 -3.93
CA TYR A 180 -4.67 5.50 -4.82
C TYR A 180 -5.85 4.99 -3.99
N SER A 181 -7.02 5.61 -4.18
CA SER A 181 -8.26 5.27 -3.49
C SER A 181 -9.47 5.46 -4.41
N GLN A 182 -10.53 4.70 -4.17
CA GLN A 182 -11.82 4.84 -4.87
C GLN A 182 -12.50 6.19 -4.59
N SER A 183 -12.33 6.74 -3.37
CA SER A 183 -12.97 7.99 -2.97
C SER A 183 -12.28 9.24 -3.50
N GLY A 184 -11.03 9.14 -3.99
CA GLY A 184 -10.22 10.30 -4.38
C GLY A 184 -9.84 11.23 -3.21
N VAL A 185 -10.19 10.88 -1.97
CA VAL A 185 -9.83 11.65 -0.77
C VAL A 185 -8.51 11.14 -0.21
N MET A 186 -7.58 12.07 0.01
CA MET A 186 -6.25 11.74 0.54
C MET A 186 -6.31 11.43 2.04
N ASN A 187 -5.73 10.31 2.44
CA ASN A 187 -5.55 9.99 3.86
C ASN A 187 -4.22 10.58 4.34
N THR A 188 -4.24 11.84 4.80
CA THR A 188 -3.04 12.56 5.26
C THR A 188 -2.34 11.83 6.40
N ARG A 189 -3.10 11.26 7.33
CA ARG A 189 -2.55 10.45 8.43
C ARG A 189 -1.75 9.24 7.95
N CYS A 190 -2.23 8.55 6.91
CA CYS A 190 -1.49 7.45 6.29
C CYS A 190 -0.15 7.95 5.73
N LEU A 191 -0.16 9.10 5.05
CA LEU A 191 1.05 9.70 4.49
C LEU A 191 2.05 10.09 5.58
N ASP A 192 1.60 10.77 6.62
CA ASP A 192 2.45 11.20 7.75
C ASP A 192 3.06 10.00 8.47
N LEU A 193 2.27 8.94 8.67
CA LEU A 193 2.74 7.71 9.29
C LEU A 193 3.79 6.99 8.42
N LEU A 194 3.62 6.97 7.09
CA LEU A 194 4.60 6.38 6.18
C LEU A 194 5.88 7.21 6.08
N ARG A 195 5.78 8.53 6.13
CA ARG A 195 6.93 9.44 6.23
C ARG A 195 7.71 9.21 7.52
N LEU A 196 7.01 9.10 8.65
CA LEU A 196 7.60 8.76 9.93
C LEU A 196 8.29 7.39 9.88
N TYR A 197 7.65 6.39 9.28
CA TYR A 197 8.23 5.07 9.08
C TYR A 197 9.55 5.11 8.29
N LEU A 198 9.61 5.84 7.18
CA LEU A 198 10.85 5.95 6.39
C LEU A 198 11.99 6.56 7.21
N ASN A 199 11.70 7.59 8.00
CA ASN A 199 12.71 8.19 8.88
C ASN A 199 13.16 7.20 9.98
N GLU A 200 12.23 6.52 10.65
CA GLU A 200 12.56 5.55 11.70
C GLU A 200 13.31 4.32 11.17
N GLU A 201 12.96 3.85 9.98
CA GLU A 201 13.66 2.77 9.28
C GLU A 201 15.09 3.19 8.92
N SER A 202 15.28 4.40 8.37
CA SER A 202 16.61 4.92 8.05
C SER A 202 17.48 5.09 9.31
N ILE A 203 16.95 5.69 10.36
CA ILE A 203 17.67 5.83 11.63
C ILE A 203 18.06 4.46 12.19
N ASP A 204 17.19 3.44 12.09
CA ASP A 204 17.51 2.11 12.58
C ASP A 204 18.53 1.36 11.73
N LYS A 205 18.37 1.36 10.40
CA LYS A 205 19.16 0.53 9.47
C LYS A 205 20.40 1.22 8.92
N LYS A 206 20.31 2.54 8.69
CA LYS A 206 21.34 3.37 8.06
C LYS A 206 22.04 4.30 9.04
N LYS A 207 21.46 4.50 10.23
CA LYS A 207 21.97 5.42 11.26
C LYS A 207 21.99 6.88 10.81
N GLU A 208 21.12 7.22 9.87
CA GLU A 208 20.96 8.58 9.35
C GLU A 208 19.47 8.95 9.28
N PRO A 209 19.10 10.22 9.55
CA PRO A 209 17.75 10.71 9.32
C PRO A 209 17.38 10.66 7.83
N PHE A 210 16.10 10.43 7.54
CA PHE A 210 15.56 10.46 6.18
C PHE A 210 14.46 11.51 6.08
N ASP A 211 14.80 12.67 5.53
CA ASP A 211 13.88 13.81 5.45
C ASP A 211 12.98 13.73 4.22
N THR A 212 11.68 13.61 4.48
CA THR A 212 10.62 13.59 3.46
C THR A 212 9.73 14.84 3.47
N LYS A 213 10.09 15.90 4.21
CA LYS A 213 9.22 17.09 4.37
C LYS A 213 8.87 17.75 3.04
N ASN A 214 9.84 17.84 2.13
CA ASN A 214 9.69 18.49 0.81
C ASN A 214 9.18 17.55 -0.29
N TRP A 215 8.76 16.33 0.05
CA TRP A 215 8.27 15.38 -0.94
C TRP A 215 6.86 15.76 -1.39
N LYS A 216 6.60 15.59 -2.69
CA LYS A 216 5.26 15.81 -3.24
C LYS A 216 4.33 14.68 -2.79
N CYS A 217 3.06 15.01 -2.58
CA CYS A 217 2.01 14.03 -2.28
C CYS A 217 0.84 14.24 -3.23
N GLU A 218 0.39 13.18 -3.87
CA GLU A 218 -0.74 13.22 -4.81
C GLU A 218 -1.76 12.14 -4.46
N CYS A 219 -3.03 12.50 -4.48
CA CYS A 219 -4.14 11.55 -4.43
C CYS A 219 -4.66 11.30 -5.85
N ARG A 220 -4.85 10.03 -6.21
CA ARG A 220 -5.43 9.63 -7.50
C ARG A 220 -6.69 8.83 -7.23
N GLN A 221 -7.82 9.34 -7.74
CA GLN A 221 -9.06 8.59 -7.75
C GLN A 221 -8.95 7.47 -8.78
N VAL A 222 -9.11 6.22 -8.34
CA VAL A 222 -9.23 5.08 -9.26
C VAL A 222 -10.68 5.06 -9.75
N ARG A 223 -10.90 5.43 -11.01
CA ARG A 223 -12.20 5.28 -11.66
C ARG A 223 -12.27 3.87 -12.23
N ASN A 224 -13.39 3.18 -11.99
CA ASN A 224 -13.67 1.94 -12.70
C ASN A 224 -13.77 2.28 -14.20
N LEU A 225 -13.07 1.50 -15.02
CA LEU A 225 -13.17 1.54 -16.49
C LEU A 225 -14.53 1.01 -16.94
#